data_AF-A0A357IFC3-F1
#
_entry.id   AF-A0A357IFC3-F1
#
_cell.length_a   1.000
_cell.length_b   1.000
_cell.length_c   1.000
_cell.angle_alpha   90.00
_cell.angle_beta   90.00
_cell.angle_gamma   90.00
#
_symmetry.space_group_name_H-M   'P 1'
#
loop_
_entity.id
_entity.type
_entity.pdbx_description
1 polymer ?
#
loop_
_entity_poly.entity_id
_entity_poly.type
_entity_poly.pdbx_seq_one_letter_code
_entity_poly.pdbx_strand_id
1 'polypeptide(L)'
;MSPMLFVDGLLASGAIALALLSLNAREVFTSIVLFVCLGLLATLIWARLGAWDVAIAEAAIGAGLTGALLLAARHRLREPTSRDDTPAARRPHVS
;
A
#
# COMPACT_ATOMS: atom_id res chain seq x y z
N MET A 1 -6.29 -22.48 28.59
CA MET A 1 -5.67 -22.12 27.30
C MET A 1 -4.76 -20.94 27.55
N SER A 2 -3.49 -21.03 27.19
CA SER A 2 -2.50 -19.98 27.47
C SER A 2 -2.90 -18.68 26.75
N PRO A 3 -2.99 -17.53 27.44
CA PRO A 3 -3.46 -16.26 26.86
C PRO A 3 -2.65 -15.80 25.64
N MET A 4 -1.39 -16.25 25.53
CA MET A 4 -0.53 -16.02 24.36
C MET A 4 -1.08 -16.61 23.06
N LEU A 5 -1.68 -17.81 23.10
CA LEU A 5 -2.21 -18.46 21.90
C LEU A 5 -3.43 -17.72 21.33
N PHE A 6 -4.19 -17.04 22.19
CA PHE A 6 -5.32 -16.24 21.76
C PHE A 6 -4.86 -15.01 20.96
N VAL A 7 -3.82 -14.32 21.44
CA VAL A 7 -3.22 -13.18 20.74
C VAL A 7 -2.66 -13.61 19.39
N ASP A 8 -1.96 -14.74 19.35
CA ASP A 8 -1.40 -15.28 18.10
C ASP A 8 -2.49 -15.61 17.08
N GLY A 9 -3.57 -16.26 17.52
CA GLY A 9 -4.73 -16.55 16.69
C GLY A 9 -5.42 -15.28 16.19
N LEU A 10 -5.56 -14.26 17.03
CA LEU A 10 -6.15 -12.97 16.66
C LEU A 10 -5.30 -12.23 15.62
N LEU A 11 -3.97 -12.21 15.80
CA LEU A 11 -3.06 -11.57 14.85
C LEU A 11 -3.04 -12.32 13.51
N ALA A 12 -2.95 -13.65 13.52
CA ALA A 12 -2.93 -14.45 12.29
C ALA A 12 -4.26 -14.33 11.52
N SER A 13 -5.41 -14.43 12.21
CA SER A 13 -6.72 -14.28 11.59
C SER A 13 -6.94 -12.85 11.06
N GLY A 14 -6.51 -11.84 11.81
CA GLY A 14 -6.55 -10.44 11.36
C GLY A 14 -5.71 -10.21 10.11
N ALA A 15 -4.52 -10.82 10.02
CA ALA A 15 -3.64 -10.69 8.87
C ALA A 15 -4.28 -11.30 7.61
N ILE A 16 -4.81 -12.52 7.74
CA ILE A 16 -5.50 -13.20 6.64
C ILE A 16 -6.74 -12.39 6.23
N ALA A 17 -7.53 -11.90 7.18
CA ALA A 17 -8.71 -11.10 6.88
C ALA A 17 -8.34 -9.81 6.12
N LEU A 18 -7.34 -9.05 6.59
CA LEU A 18 -6.89 -7.83 5.93
C LEU A 18 -6.32 -8.09 4.53
N ALA A 19 -5.57 -9.18 4.34
CA ALA A 19 -5.08 -9.58 3.03
C ALA A 19 -6.23 -9.87 2.05
N LEU A 20 -7.22 -10.65 2.48
CA LEU A 20 -8.40 -10.96 1.67
C LEU A 20 -9.23 -9.71 1.37
N LEU A 21 -9.44 -8.84 2.35
CA LEU A 21 -10.16 -7.57 2.20
C LEU A 21 -9.43 -6.63 1.24
N SER A 22 -8.10 -6.53 1.33
CA SER A 22 -7.29 -5.67 0.44
C SER A 22 -7.41 -6.09 -1.02
N LEU A 23 -7.43 -7.41 -1.28
CA LEU A 23 -7.60 -7.98 -2.62
C LEU A 23 -9.03 -7.86 -3.17
N ASN A 24 -10.05 -7.89 -2.30
CA ASN A 24 -11.46 -7.83 -2.70
C ASN A 24 -12.04 -6.41 -2.73
N ALA A 25 -11.30 -5.40 -2.27
CA ALA A 25 -11.78 -4.03 -2.26
C ALA A 25 -11.95 -3.48 -3.68
N ARG A 26 -13.13 -2.93 -3.96
CA ARG A 26 -13.47 -2.32 -5.27
C ARG A 26 -12.79 -0.97 -5.50
N GLU A 27 -12.53 -0.25 -4.43
CA GLU A 27 -11.90 1.07 -4.46
C GLU A 27 -10.40 0.96 -4.22
N VAL A 28 -9.59 1.45 -5.17
CA VAL A 28 -8.11 1.40 -5.10
C VAL A 28 -7.59 2.04 -3.82
N PHE A 29 -8.19 3.16 -3.37
CA PHE A 29 -7.78 3.79 -2.12
C PHE A 29 -8.00 2.88 -0.91
N THR A 30 -9.15 2.21 -0.86
CA THR A 30 -9.48 1.27 0.21
C THR A 30 -8.52 0.08 0.20
N SER A 31 -8.18 -0.48 -0.97
CA SER A 31 -7.15 -1.52 -1.08
C SER A 31 -5.80 -1.07 -0.52
N ILE A 32 -5.37 0.17 -0.80
CA ILE A 32 -4.11 0.74 -0.30
C ILE A 32 -4.15 0.88 1.23
N VAL A 33 -5.23 1.41 1.80
CA VAL A 33 -5.36 1.56 3.25
C VAL A 33 -5.35 0.19 3.94
N LEU A 34 -6.09 -0.78 3.40
CA LEU A 34 -6.10 -2.16 3.91
C LEU A 34 -4.72 -2.82 3.83
N PHE A 35 -3.96 -2.55 2.77
CA PHE A 35 -2.59 -3.02 2.62
C PHE A 35 -1.65 -2.39 3.67
N VAL A 36 -1.78 -1.08 3.94
CA VAL A 36 -1.02 -0.42 5.02
C VAL A 36 -1.37 -1.02 6.38
N CYS A 37 -2.66 -1.26 6.66
CA CYS A 37 -3.08 -1.95 7.89
C CYS A 37 -2.52 -3.36 7.99
N LEU A 38 -2.46 -4.11 6.88
CA LEU A 38 -1.85 -5.43 6.83
C LEU A 38 -0.35 -5.36 7.21
N GLY A 39 0.40 -4.41 6.65
CA GLY A 39 1.80 -4.19 6.99
C GLY A 39 2.02 -3.84 8.47
N LEU A 40 1.17 -2.97 9.03
CA LEU A 40 1.21 -2.64 10.47
C LEU A 40 0.93 -3.87 11.35
N LEU A 41 -0.02 -4.71 10.94
CA LEU A 41 -0.31 -5.95 11.66
C LEU A 41 0.85 -6.94 11.56
N ALA A 42 1.52 -7.02 10.40
CA ALA A 42 2.73 -7.81 10.22
C ALA A 42 3.88 -7.33 11.12
N THR A 43 4.09 -6.01 11.25
CA THR A 43 5.02 -5.42 12.23
C THR A 43 4.74 -5.91 13.65
N LEU A 44 3.46 -5.93 14.07
CA LEU A 44 3.08 -6.42 15.40
C LEU A 44 3.35 -7.92 15.57
N ILE A 45 3.15 -8.71 14.52
CA ILE A 45 3.48 -10.14 14.52
C ILE A 45 4.99 -10.35 14.71
N TRP A 46 5.84 -9.63 13.97
CA TRP A 46 7.28 -9.72 14.10
C TRP A 46 7.79 -9.27 15.47
N ALA A 47 7.22 -8.18 16.00
CA ALA A 47 7.48 -7.70 17.35
C ALA A 47 7.14 -8.77 18.40
N ARG A 48 6.00 -9.45 18.26
CA ARG A 48 5.58 -10.54 19.14
C ARG A 48 6.48 -11.78 19.04
N LEU A 49 7.04 -12.05 17.87
CA LEU A 49 7.98 -13.17 17.66
C LEU A 49 9.37 -12.88 18.24
N GLY A 50 9.61 -11.67 18.77
CA GLY A 50 10.91 -11.24 19.30
C GLY A 50 11.87 -10.74 18.24
N ALA A 51 11.41 -10.57 16.99
CA ALA A 51 12.23 -10.12 15.87
C ALA A 51 12.10 -8.59 15.69
N TRP A 52 12.71 -7.82 16.59
CA TRP A 52 12.55 -6.37 16.63
C TRP A 52 13.13 -5.65 15.40
N ASP A 53 14.28 -6.12 14.89
CA ASP A 53 14.90 -5.55 13.69
C ASP A 53 14.01 -5.72 12.45
N VAL A 54 13.39 -6.90 12.33
CA VAL A 54 12.43 -7.22 11.26
C VAL A 54 11.17 -6.37 11.41
N ALA A 55 10.67 -6.18 12.63
CA ALA A 55 9.48 -5.36 12.87
C ALA A 55 9.67 -3.90 12.42
N ILE A 56 10.82 -3.31 12.73
CA ILE A 56 11.16 -1.94 12.32
C ILE A 56 11.30 -1.85 10.79
N ALA A 57 11.99 -2.82 10.18
CA ALA A 57 12.13 -2.88 8.73
C ALA A 57 10.77 -3.01 8.03
N GLU A 58 9.90 -3.89 8.53
CA GLU A 58 8.56 -4.11 7.99
C GLU A 58 7.68 -2.86 8.17
N ALA A 59 7.79 -2.15 9.29
CA ALA A 59 7.05 -0.90 9.49
C ALA A 59 7.44 0.17 8.48
N ALA A 60 8.75 0.29 8.20
CA ALA A 60 9.28 1.22 7.22
C ALA A 60 8.86 0.84 5.79
N ILE A 61 8.85 -0.45 5.45
CA ILE A 61 8.55 -0.93 4.09
C ILE A 61 7.04 -1.00 3.85
N GLY A 62 6.29 -1.72 4.69
CA GLY A 62 4.86 -2.01 4.50
C GLY A 62 3.99 -0.78 4.70
N ALA A 63 4.11 -0.12 5.86
CA ALA A 63 3.27 1.03 6.20
C ALA A 63 3.83 2.37 5.66
N GLY A 64 5.16 2.50 5.62
CA GLY A 64 5.82 3.72 5.15
C GLY A 64 5.96 3.78 3.62
N LEU A 65 7.01 3.15 3.10
CA LEU A 65 7.45 3.30 1.70
C LEU A 65 6.41 2.75 0.71
N THR A 66 5.96 1.51 0.89
CA THR A 66 5.05 0.85 -0.07
C THR A 66 3.69 1.53 -0.05
N GLY A 67 3.17 1.88 1.13
CA GLY A 67 1.94 2.68 1.26
C GLY A 67 2.03 4.02 0.52
N ALA A 68 3.11 4.77 0.72
CA ALA A 68 3.33 6.04 0.03
C ALA A 68 3.47 5.88 -1.50
N LEU A 69 4.19 4.85 -1.96
CA LEU A 69 4.36 4.54 -3.38
C LEU A 69 3.04 4.18 -4.05
N LEU A 70 2.19 3.38 -3.40
CA LEU A 70 0.87 3.05 -3.92
C LEU A 70 -0.04 4.28 -4.02
N LEU A 71 0.04 5.18 -3.03
CA LEU A 71 -0.70 6.44 -3.05
C LEU A 71 -0.23 7.35 -4.19
N ALA A 72 1.09 7.45 -4.39
CA ALA A 72 1.69 8.20 -5.49
C ALA A 72 1.33 7.60 -6.85
N ALA A 73 1.31 6.28 -6.98
CA ALA A 73 0.87 5.59 -8.19
C ALA A 73 -0.60 5.93 -8.49
N ARG A 74 -1.49 5.83 -7.49
CA ARG A 74 -2.91 6.22 -7.66
C ARG A 74 -3.05 7.68 -8.11
N HIS A 75 -2.25 8.60 -7.56
CA HIS A 75 -2.25 10.00 -7.99
C HIS A 75 -1.87 10.13 -9.47
N ARG A 76 -0.78 9.48 -9.90
CA ARG A 76 -0.33 9.49 -11.30
C ARG A 76 -1.36 8.90 -12.27
N LEU A 77 -2.09 7.86 -11.87
CA LEU A 77 -3.17 7.30 -12.69
C LEU A 77 -4.39 8.23 -12.84
N ARG A 78 -4.60 9.16 -11.89
CA ARG A 78 -5.71 10.12 -11.93
C ARG A 78 -5.35 11.41 -12.66
N GLU A 79 -4.06 11.69 -12.84
CA GLU A 79 -3.58 12.86 -13.57
C GLU A 79 -3.84 12.64 -15.06
N PRO A 80 -4.74 13.42 -15.69
CA PRO A 80 -4.90 13.36 -17.14
C PRO A 80 -3.54 13.70 -17.73
N THR A 81 -3.04 12.86 -18.63
CA THR A 81 -1.83 13.16 -19.41
C THR A 81 -2.09 14.41 -20.24
N SER A 82 -1.96 15.59 -19.66
CA SER A 82 -1.85 16.87 -20.36
C SER A 82 -0.46 16.92 -20.99
N ARG A 83 -0.24 16.03 -21.96
CA ARG A 83 0.89 16.10 -22.87
C ARG A 83 0.37 16.59 -24.22
N ASP A 84 -0.19 17.78 -24.20
CA ASP A 84 -0.26 18.66 -25.37
C ASP A 84 1.10 19.35 -25.55
N ASP A 85 2.16 18.55 -25.70
CA ASP A 85 3.36 19.01 -26.39
C ASP A 85 3.19 18.60 -27.86
N THR A 86 2.18 19.18 -28.52
CA THR A 86 2.27 19.38 -29.96
C THR A 86 2.80 20.79 -30.14
N PRO A 87 4.10 21.00 -30.41
CA PRO A 87 4.57 22.26 -30.95
C PRO A 87 3.78 22.49 -32.24
N ALA A 88 2.81 23.41 -32.15
CA ALA A 88 1.98 23.83 -33.25
C ALA A 88 2.86 24.00 -34.49
N ALA A 89 2.44 23.32 -35.55
CA ALA A 89 2.98 23.43 -36.89
C ALA A 89 3.19 24.91 -37.26
N ARG A 90 4.40 25.44 -37.03
CA ARG A 90 4.84 26.69 -37.64
C ARG A 90 5.32 26.37 -39.05
N ARG A 91 4.36 26.09 -39.94
CA ARG A 91 4.55 26.25 -41.38
C ARG A 91 3.63 27.38 -41.86
N PRO A 92 4.12 28.62 -41.96
CA PRO A 92 3.44 29.61 -42.79
C PRO A 92 3.71 29.21 -44.25
N HIS A 93 2.72 28.54 -44.83
CA HIS A 93 2.59 28.42 -46.28
C HIS A 93 1.82 29.65 -46.75
N VAL A 94 2.54 30.72 -47.11
CA VAL A 94 1.96 31.81 -47.92
C VAL A 94 2.98 32.15 -49.01
N SER A 95 2.61 31.68 -50.20
CA SER A 95 2.92 32.10 -51.58
C SER A 95 3.99 33.17 -51.79
#